data_AF-A0A3S4Q5E3-F1
#
_entry.id   AF-A0A3S4Q5E3-F1
#
_cell.length_a   1.000
_cell.length_b   1.000
_cell.length_c   1.000
_cell.angle_alpha   90.00
_cell.angle_beta   90.00
_cell.angle_gamma   90.00
#
_symmetry.space_group_name_H-M   'P 1'
#
loop_
_entity.id
_entity.type
_entity.pdbx_description
1 polymer ?
#
loop_
_entity_poly.entity_id
_entity_poly.type
_entity_poly.pdbx_seq_one_letter_code
_entity_poly.pdbx_strand_id
1 'polypeptide(L)'
;CRRFIARNPGLRVEIQNTISTSHLESFEDVFKSLNYITNLSNKLFRRDKFVDIIFIVENEKIAAHRSILAASSLFFRGILFGHISESKMSEIVLNETPKRAFKAIIHFIYNGSLDTKQMNAEDVLALISLSHEYHLIDLTDLVIFELQAEDIIYKNVGKVFA
;
A
#
# COMPACT_ATOMS: atom_id res chain seq x y z
N CYS A 1 -22.56 31.39 5.72
CA CYS A 1 -23.17 30.10 5.33
C CYS A 1 -24.15 29.52 6.36
N ARG A 2 -23.79 29.34 7.65
CA ARG A 2 -24.69 28.75 8.67
C ARG A 2 -26.05 29.45 8.87
N ARG A 3 -26.13 30.77 8.66
CA ARG A 3 -27.38 31.54 8.78
C ARG A 3 -28.35 31.41 7.59
N PHE A 4 -27.90 30.90 6.44
CA PHE A 4 -28.73 30.76 5.23
C PHE A 4 -29.52 29.44 5.22
N ILE A 5 -28.92 28.36 5.73
CA ILE A 5 -29.50 27.01 5.80
C ILE A 5 -30.66 26.93 6.80
N ALA A 6 -30.62 27.72 7.88
CA ALA A 6 -31.67 27.72 8.91
C ALA A 6 -33.01 28.35 8.46
N ARG A 7 -33.00 29.17 7.39
CA ARG A 7 -34.20 29.87 6.89
C ARG A 7 -34.98 29.11 5.80
N ASN A 8 -34.44 27.99 5.30
CA ASN A 8 -35.09 27.18 4.27
C ASN A 8 -34.98 25.69 4.62
N PRO A 9 -35.91 25.14 5.43
CA PRO A 9 -35.88 23.74 5.81
C PRO A 9 -36.06 22.78 4.61
N GLY A 10 -36.73 23.21 3.53
CA GLY A 10 -36.85 22.44 2.28
C GLY A 10 -35.53 22.25 1.53
N LEU A 11 -34.66 23.27 1.53
CA LEU A 11 -33.31 23.19 0.96
C LEU A 11 -32.39 22.24 1.75
N ARG A 12 -32.64 22.07 3.06
CA ARG A 12 -31.89 21.11 3.88
C ARG A 12 -32.27 19.66 3.56
N VAL A 13 -33.54 19.42 3.27
CA VAL A 13 -34.06 18.11 2.86
C VAL A 13 -33.69 17.80 1.41
N GLU A 14 -33.71 18.78 0.49
CA GLU A 14 -33.22 18.59 -0.89
C GLU A 14 -31.71 18.37 -0.97
N ILE A 15 -30.89 19.07 -0.19
CA ILE A 15 -29.43 18.82 -0.20
C ILE A 15 -29.10 17.46 0.44
N GLN A 16 -29.80 17.06 1.51
CA GLN A 16 -29.61 15.73 2.11
C GLN A 16 -30.17 14.60 1.22
N ASN A 17 -31.30 14.81 0.53
CA ASN A 17 -31.92 13.84 -0.38
C ASN A 17 -31.31 13.82 -1.79
N THR A 18 -30.58 14.84 -2.23
CA THR A 18 -29.87 14.84 -3.54
C THR A 18 -28.45 14.30 -3.41
N ILE A 19 -27.84 14.38 -2.22
CA ILE A 19 -26.67 13.55 -1.86
C ILE A 19 -27.09 12.07 -1.66
N SER A 20 -28.39 11.79 -1.63
CA SER A 20 -28.93 10.44 -1.40
C SER A 20 -28.91 9.56 -2.66
N THR A 21 -28.77 8.27 -2.38
CA THR A 21 -28.90 7.08 -3.25
C THR A 21 -27.90 6.91 -4.39
N SER A 22 -27.81 7.81 -5.36
CA SER A 22 -26.96 7.60 -6.56
C SER A 22 -25.45 7.55 -6.25
N HIS A 23 -24.97 8.41 -5.33
CA HIS A 23 -23.56 8.42 -4.89
C HIS A 23 -23.21 7.21 -4.01
N LEU A 24 -24.16 6.71 -3.22
CA LEU A 24 -23.95 5.56 -2.33
C LEU A 24 -23.95 4.22 -3.10
N GLU A 25 -24.80 4.07 -4.12
CA GLU A 25 -24.75 2.91 -5.03
C GLU A 25 -23.42 2.88 -5.79
N SER A 26 -22.92 4.04 -6.25
CA SER A 26 -21.61 4.13 -6.90
C SER A 26 -20.45 3.78 -5.96
N PHE A 27 -20.55 4.13 -4.68
CA PHE A 27 -19.56 3.77 -3.67
C PHE A 27 -19.58 2.25 -3.47
N GLU A 28 -20.74 1.65 -3.21
CA GLU A 28 -20.88 0.21 -3.03
C GLU A 28 -20.30 -0.59 -4.21
N ASP A 29 -20.52 -0.14 -5.44
CA ASP A 29 -19.96 -0.77 -6.63
C ASP A 29 -18.43 -0.64 -6.72
N VAL A 30 -17.87 0.51 -6.32
CA VAL A 30 -16.42 0.69 -6.16
C VAL A 30 -15.88 -0.25 -5.09
N PHE A 31 -16.55 -0.40 -3.94
CA PHE A 31 -16.13 -1.32 -2.87
C PHE A 31 -16.16 -2.78 -3.32
N LYS A 32 -17.22 -3.20 -4.00
CA LYS A 32 -17.30 -4.55 -4.58
C LYS A 32 -16.17 -4.80 -5.57
N SER A 33 -15.91 -3.83 -6.45
CA SER A 33 -14.85 -3.92 -7.46
C SER A 33 -13.46 -4.00 -6.81
N LEU A 34 -13.19 -3.13 -5.83
CA LEU A 34 -11.95 -3.14 -5.07
C LEU A 34 -11.75 -4.47 -4.34
N ASN A 35 -12.79 -4.95 -3.63
CA ASN A 35 -12.74 -6.21 -2.92
C ASN A 35 -12.50 -7.40 -3.88
N TYR A 36 -13.11 -7.40 -5.06
CA TYR A 36 -12.86 -8.42 -6.08
C TYR A 36 -11.38 -8.42 -6.51
N ILE A 37 -10.81 -7.25 -6.82
CA ILE A 37 -9.40 -7.11 -7.23
C ILE A 37 -8.45 -7.52 -6.10
N THR A 38 -8.68 -7.03 -4.87
CA THR A 38 -7.87 -7.38 -3.70
C THR A 38 -7.93 -8.88 -3.40
N ASN A 39 -9.09 -9.52 -3.55
CA ASN A 39 -9.23 -10.97 -3.39
C ASN A 39 -8.51 -11.75 -4.50
N LEU A 40 -8.55 -11.26 -5.73
CA LEU A 40 -7.82 -11.87 -6.84
C LEU A 40 -6.30 -11.79 -6.60
N SER A 41 -5.79 -10.62 -6.23
CA SER A 41 -4.38 -10.42 -5.91
C SER A 41 -3.93 -11.28 -4.74
N ASN A 42 -4.73 -11.36 -3.66
CA ASN A 42 -4.46 -12.25 -2.52
C ASN A 42 -4.41 -13.73 -2.91
N LYS A 43 -5.22 -14.18 -3.88
CA LYS A 43 -5.15 -15.56 -4.38
C LYS A 43 -3.84 -15.83 -5.13
N LEU A 44 -3.27 -14.83 -5.79
CA LEU A 44 -1.94 -14.94 -6.42
C LEU A 44 -0.84 -14.91 -5.35
N PHE A 45 -0.94 -14.02 -4.37
CA PHE A 45 0.05 -13.94 -3.29
C PHE A 45 0.15 -15.23 -2.44
N ARG A 46 -0.99 -15.85 -2.10
CA ARG A 46 -1.04 -17.02 -1.21
C ARG A 46 -0.81 -18.36 -1.90
N ARG A 47 -0.81 -18.40 -3.23
CA ARG A 47 -0.65 -19.64 -3.99
C ARG A 47 0.64 -19.55 -4.78
N ASP A 48 1.46 -20.59 -4.71
CA ASP A 48 2.67 -20.70 -5.54
C ASP A 48 2.37 -21.05 -7.01
N LYS A 49 1.24 -20.57 -7.53
CA LYS A 49 0.83 -20.79 -8.93
C LYS A 49 1.21 -19.57 -9.74
N PHE A 50 1.71 -19.79 -10.96
CA PHE A 50 2.13 -18.75 -11.91
C PHE A 50 3.35 -17.93 -11.47
N VAL A 51 4.03 -18.34 -10.39
CA VAL A 51 5.32 -17.79 -9.96
C VAL A 51 6.34 -17.99 -11.09
N ASP A 52 6.97 -16.88 -11.49
CA ASP A 52 7.96 -16.81 -12.57
C ASP A 52 9.26 -16.09 -12.13
N ILE A 53 9.36 -15.76 -10.85
CA ILE A 53 10.56 -15.19 -10.21
C ILE A 53 10.62 -15.56 -8.72
N ILE A 54 11.84 -15.80 -8.25
CA ILE A 54 12.15 -15.99 -6.83
C ILE A 54 13.22 -14.97 -6.42
N PHE A 55 12.99 -14.26 -5.31
CA PHE A 55 14.01 -13.44 -4.68
C PHE A 55 14.65 -14.19 -3.52
N ILE A 56 15.97 -14.14 -3.40
CA ILE A 56 16.72 -14.68 -2.27
C ILE A 56 17.16 -13.50 -1.41
N VAL A 57 16.58 -13.38 -0.22
CA VAL A 57 16.82 -12.26 0.71
C VAL A 57 17.17 -12.84 2.08
N GLU A 58 18.36 -12.54 2.59
CA GLU A 58 18.89 -13.13 3.84
C GLU A 58 18.72 -14.67 3.90
N ASN A 59 19.09 -15.36 2.82
CA ASN A 59 18.96 -16.81 2.63
C ASN A 59 17.51 -17.36 2.59
N GLU A 60 16.49 -16.49 2.56
CA GLU A 60 15.10 -16.90 2.42
C GLU A 60 14.61 -16.71 0.99
N LYS A 61 13.91 -17.71 0.45
CA LYS A 61 13.30 -17.64 -0.88
C LYS A 61 11.91 -17.01 -0.79
N ILE A 62 11.68 -15.98 -1.59
CA ILE A 62 10.42 -15.25 -1.70
C ILE A 62 9.94 -15.35 -3.14
N ALA A 63 8.93 -16.18 -3.36
CA ALA A 63 8.30 -16.38 -4.67
C ALA A 63 7.38 -15.19 -5.02
N ALA A 64 7.39 -14.77 -6.29
CA ALA A 64 6.56 -13.67 -6.76
C ALA A 64 6.24 -13.78 -8.26
N HIS A 65 5.55 -12.75 -8.78
CA HIS A 65 5.11 -12.64 -10.17
C HIS A 65 5.73 -11.40 -10.80
N ARG A 66 6.48 -11.57 -11.89
CA ARG A 66 7.19 -10.49 -12.59
C ARG A 66 6.26 -9.39 -13.03
N SER A 67 5.12 -9.76 -13.60
CA SER A 67 4.13 -8.82 -14.13
C SER A 67 3.57 -7.88 -13.06
N ILE A 68 3.24 -8.42 -11.88
CA ILE A 68 2.72 -7.65 -10.76
C ILE A 68 3.79 -6.69 -10.25
N LEU A 69 5.00 -7.18 -9.99
CA LEU A 69 6.10 -6.35 -9.49
C LEU A 69 6.48 -5.22 -10.45
N ALA A 70 6.59 -5.51 -11.76
CA ALA A 70 6.94 -4.53 -12.78
C ALA A 70 5.81 -3.53 -13.08
N ALA A 71 4.56 -3.89 -12.82
CA ALA A 71 3.43 -2.96 -12.88
C ALA A 71 3.50 -1.96 -11.71
N SER A 72 3.85 -2.44 -10.52
CA SER A 72 3.86 -1.65 -9.28
C SER A 72 5.12 -0.81 -9.06
N SER A 73 6.25 -1.14 -9.68
CA SER A 73 7.54 -0.49 -9.42
C SER A 73 8.40 -0.36 -10.68
N LEU A 74 8.94 0.84 -10.90
CA LEU A 74 9.91 1.09 -11.97
C LEU A 74 11.23 0.36 -11.74
N PHE A 75 11.65 0.18 -10.48
CA PHE A 75 12.81 -0.61 -10.13
C PHE A 75 12.61 -2.08 -10.56
N PHE A 76 11.51 -2.71 -10.15
CA PHE A 76 11.22 -4.10 -10.55
C PHE A 76 11.05 -4.23 -12.05
N ARG A 77 10.42 -3.26 -12.72
CA ARG A 77 10.34 -3.22 -14.19
C ARG A 77 11.72 -3.24 -14.83
N GLY A 78 12.64 -2.41 -14.32
CA GLY A 78 14.01 -2.33 -14.79
C GLY A 78 14.75 -3.66 -14.67
N ILE A 79 14.71 -4.29 -13.50
CA ILE A 79 15.49 -5.53 -13.29
C ILE A 79 14.85 -6.77 -13.90
N LEU A 80 13.52 -6.82 -14.02
CA LEU A 80 12.80 -8.01 -14.50
C LEU A 80 12.53 -8.00 -16.01
N PHE A 81 12.45 -6.83 -16.64
CA PHE A 81 12.17 -6.69 -18.08
C PHE A 81 13.21 -5.84 -18.83
N GLY A 82 14.23 -5.33 -18.14
CA GLY A 82 15.32 -4.62 -18.79
C GLY A 82 16.27 -5.52 -19.56
N HIS A 83 17.28 -4.93 -20.18
CA HIS A 83 18.32 -5.62 -20.95
C HIS A 83 19.52 -6.07 -20.10
N ILE A 84 19.33 -6.25 -18.78
CA ILE A 84 20.37 -6.72 -17.86
C ILE A 84 20.29 -8.24 -17.67
N SER A 85 21.29 -8.85 -17.05
CA SER A 85 21.39 -10.31 -16.93
C SER A 85 20.26 -10.91 -16.08
N GLU A 86 19.87 -10.17 -15.06
CA GLU A 86 18.86 -10.49 -14.03
C GLU A 86 17.49 -10.67 -14.65
N SER A 87 17.18 -9.96 -15.74
CA SER A 87 15.89 -10.08 -16.42
C SER A 87 15.65 -11.47 -16.99
N LYS A 88 16.72 -12.23 -17.26
CA LYS A 88 16.67 -13.62 -17.76
C LYS A 88 16.71 -14.67 -16.66
N MET A 89 16.96 -14.29 -15.40
CA MET A 89 17.14 -15.23 -14.29
C MET A 89 15.81 -15.58 -13.62
N SER A 90 15.58 -16.85 -13.29
CA SER A 90 14.42 -17.27 -12.49
C SER A 90 14.60 -17.01 -10.99
N GLU A 91 15.84 -16.74 -10.54
CA GLU A 91 16.18 -16.40 -9.17
C GLU A 91 17.08 -15.15 -9.13
N ILE A 92 16.80 -14.20 -8.25
CA ILE A 92 17.59 -12.97 -8.05
C ILE A 92 17.97 -12.87 -6.57
N VAL A 93 19.25 -12.67 -6.28
CA VAL A 93 19.75 -12.47 -4.91
C VAL A 93 19.78 -10.99 -4.57
N LEU A 94 19.19 -10.60 -3.45
CA LEU A 94 19.22 -9.23 -2.93
C LEU A 94 20.05 -9.20 -1.63
N ASN A 95 21.33 -8.82 -1.75
CA ASN A 95 22.30 -8.91 -0.65
C ASN A 95 22.16 -7.79 0.38
N GLU A 96 21.75 -6.58 -0.02
CA GLU A 96 21.69 -5.39 0.84
C GLU A 96 20.25 -5.03 1.24
N THR A 97 19.37 -6.03 1.25
CA THR A 97 17.93 -5.82 1.47
C THR A 97 17.49 -6.52 2.75
N PRO A 98 17.07 -5.77 3.79
CA PRO A 98 16.53 -6.35 5.01
C PRO A 98 15.25 -7.15 4.70
N LYS A 99 15.23 -8.40 5.15
CA LYS A 99 14.17 -9.34 4.77
C LYS A 99 12.77 -8.91 5.21
N ARG A 100 12.63 -8.37 6.42
CA ARG A 100 11.33 -7.93 6.95
C ARG A 100 10.75 -6.79 6.12
N ALA A 101 11.57 -5.80 5.80
CA ALA A 101 11.17 -4.67 4.97
C ALA A 101 10.81 -5.14 3.55
N PHE A 102 11.59 -6.05 2.96
CA PHE A 102 11.26 -6.61 1.65
C PHE A 102 9.93 -7.37 1.64
N LYS A 103 9.68 -8.23 2.64
CA LYS A 103 8.40 -8.93 2.76
C LYS A 103 7.22 -7.97 2.87
N ALA A 104 7.38 -6.86 3.58
CA ALA A 104 6.34 -5.85 3.67
C ALA A 104 6.11 -5.11 2.36
N ILE A 105 7.16 -4.82 1.59
CA ILE A 105 7.04 -4.29 0.22
C ILE A 105 6.26 -5.26 -0.67
N ILE A 106 6.62 -6.55 -0.66
CA ILE A 106 5.89 -7.55 -1.45
C ILE A 106 4.44 -7.62 -0.99
N HIS A 107 4.17 -7.68 0.32
CA HIS A 107 2.80 -7.67 0.83
C HIS A 107 2.01 -6.43 0.36
N PHE A 108 2.62 -5.24 0.46
CA PHE A 108 2.01 -4.00 -0.01
C PHE A 108 1.68 -4.04 -1.50
N ILE A 109 2.60 -4.54 -2.34
CA ILE A 109 2.39 -4.64 -3.79
C ILE A 109 1.15 -5.50 -4.13
N TYR A 110 0.93 -6.60 -3.40
CA TYR A 110 -0.24 -7.45 -3.66
C TYR A 110 -1.51 -6.94 -3.00
N ASN A 111 -1.43 -6.37 -1.80
CA ASN A 111 -2.59 -6.15 -0.95
C ASN A 111 -3.01 -4.68 -0.87
N GLY A 112 -2.15 -3.75 -1.27
CA GLY A 112 -2.36 -2.31 -1.15
C GLY A 112 -2.39 -1.83 0.31
N SER A 113 -1.96 -2.67 1.26
CA SER A 113 -1.97 -2.36 2.69
C SER A 113 -0.66 -2.77 3.35
N LEU A 114 -0.33 -2.05 4.40
CA LEU A 114 0.83 -2.25 5.23
C LEU A 114 0.38 -2.58 6.66
N ASP A 115 1.10 -3.49 7.32
CA ASP A 115 0.94 -3.74 8.76
C ASP A 115 2.31 -3.58 9.42
N THR A 116 2.52 -2.42 10.03
CA THR A 116 3.76 -2.04 10.72
C THR A 116 3.78 -2.49 12.19
N LYS A 117 2.71 -3.08 12.72
CA LYS A 117 2.58 -3.38 14.17
C LYS A 117 3.66 -4.28 14.75
N GLN A 118 4.25 -5.13 13.93
CA GLN A 118 5.29 -6.09 14.34
C GLN A 118 6.70 -5.62 13.95
N MET A 119 6.85 -4.42 13.39
CA MET A 119 8.12 -3.85 12.99
C MET A 119 8.71 -3.04 14.14
N ASN A 120 10.02 -3.16 14.34
CA ASN A 120 10.75 -2.24 15.22
C ASN A 120 11.18 -0.98 14.43
N ALA A 121 11.80 -0.01 15.10
CA ALA A 121 12.23 1.23 14.45
C ALA A 121 13.23 1.00 13.30
N GLU A 122 14.11 0.00 13.41
CA GLU A 122 15.08 -0.34 12.36
C GLU A 122 14.39 -0.93 11.12
N ASP A 123 13.41 -1.81 11.33
CA ASP A 123 12.59 -2.41 10.27
C ASP A 123 11.79 -1.34 9.51
N VAL A 124 11.22 -0.35 10.23
CA VAL A 124 10.48 0.76 9.63
C VAL A 124 11.41 1.68 8.84
N LEU A 125 12.59 2.01 9.38
CA LEU A 125 13.59 2.81 8.65
C LEU A 125 14.05 2.10 7.38
N ALA A 126 14.33 0.79 7.46
CA ALA A 126 14.67 -0.02 6.30
C ALA A 126 13.53 -0.05 5.26
N LEU A 127 12.28 -0.13 5.71
CA LEU A 127 11.10 -0.08 4.83
C LEU A 127 11.03 1.25 4.08
N ILE A 128 11.27 2.38 4.74
CA ILE A 128 11.28 3.71 4.10
C ILE A 128 12.42 3.81 3.09
N SER A 129 13.62 3.36 3.45
CA SER A 129 14.76 3.37 2.55
C SER A 129 14.49 2.56 1.28
N LEU A 130 13.99 1.33 1.45
CA LEU A 130 13.67 0.47 0.31
C LEU A 130 12.45 0.94 -0.49
N SER A 131 11.42 1.52 0.14
CA SER A 131 10.27 2.05 -0.59
C SER A 131 10.68 3.17 -1.54
N HIS A 132 11.60 4.03 -1.10
CA HIS A 132 12.19 5.07 -1.93
C HIS A 132 13.07 4.49 -3.03
N GLU A 133 13.97 3.56 -2.70
CA GLU A 133 14.87 2.88 -3.66
C GLU A 133 14.09 2.15 -4.75
N TYR A 134 13.01 1.47 -4.39
CA TYR A 134 12.17 0.72 -5.33
C TYR A 134 11.11 1.58 -6.00
N HIS A 135 11.12 2.89 -5.79
CA HIS A 135 10.19 3.85 -6.38
C HIS A 135 8.72 3.54 -6.11
N LEU A 136 8.41 3.13 -4.87
CA LEU A 136 7.06 2.89 -4.36
C LEU A 136 6.57 4.12 -3.59
N ILE A 137 6.10 5.12 -4.34
CA ILE A 137 5.70 6.43 -3.80
C ILE A 137 4.53 6.27 -2.81
N ASP A 138 3.49 5.53 -3.20
CA ASP A 138 2.31 5.31 -2.36
C ASP A 138 2.65 4.64 -1.02
N LEU A 139 3.63 3.72 -1.03
CA LEU A 139 4.12 3.08 0.20
C LEU A 139 4.89 4.08 1.07
N THR A 140 5.75 4.89 0.46
CA THR A 140 6.52 5.92 1.16
C THR A 140 5.60 6.91 1.86
N ASP A 141 4.57 7.40 1.15
CA ASP A 141 3.58 8.32 1.70
C ASP A 141 2.77 7.68 2.84
N LEU A 142 2.39 6.41 2.69
CA LEU A 142 1.67 5.65 3.72
C LEU A 142 2.49 5.53 5.02
N VAL A 143 3.76 5.14 4.92
CA VAL A 143 4.63 4.97 6.10
C VAL A 143 4.89 6.31 6.79
N ILE A 144 5.14 7.37 6.01
CA ILE A 144 5.34 8.72 6.57
C ILE A 144 4.07 9.19 7.29
N PHE A 145 2.90 8.94 6.70
CA PHE A 145 1.62 9.28 7.33
C PHE A 145 1.41 8.53 8.65
N GLU A 146 1.70 7.22 8.70
CA GLU A 146 1.63 6.42 9.93
C GLU A 146 2.54 6.99 11.03
N LEU A 147 3.79 7.33 10.70
CA LEU A 147 4.74 7.91 11.67
C LEU A 147 4.31 9.30 12.18
N GLN A 148 3.74 10.15 11.31
CA GLN A 148 3.24 11.45 11.72
C GLN A 148 2.00 11.33 12.62
N ALA A 149 1.15 10.34 12.39
CA ALA A 149 -0.02 10.08 13.23
C ALA A 149 0.41 9.72 14.67
N GLU A 150 1.50 8.97 14.85
CA GLU A 150 2.06 8.68 16.17
C GLU A 150 2.60 9.95 16.87
N ASP A 151 3.29 10.80 16.11
CA ASP A 151 3.87 12.06 16.59
C ASP A 151 2.81 13.08 17.06
N ILE A 152 1.64 13.08 16.42
CA ILE A 152 0.49 13.94 16.77
C ILE A 152 -0.14 13.50 18.10
N ILE A 153 -0.08 12.21 18.46
CA ILE A 153 -0.60 11.72 19.74
C ILE A 153 0.34 12.17 20.87
N TYR A 154 1.65 12.09 20.70
CA TYR A 154 2.61 12.52 21.73
C TYR A 154 2.68 14.04 21.90
N LYS A 155 2.56 14.82 20.82
CA LYS A 155 2.63 16.31 20.89
C LYS A 155 1.33 16.97 21.37
N ASN A 156 0.19 16.27 21.36
CA ASN A 156 -1.10 16.84 21.77
C ASN A 156 -1.58 16.45 23.19
N VAL A 157 -0.91 15.53 23.89
CA VAL A 157 -1.25 15.24 25.31
C VAL A 157 -0.81 16.38 26.24
N GLY A 158 0.19 17.17 25.87
CA GLY A 158 0.66 18.33 26.64
C GLY A 158 -0.25 19.57 26.59
N LYS A 159 -1.27 19.61 25.71
CA LYS A 159 -2.22 20.75 25.61
C LYS A 159 -3.61 20.44 26.15
N VAL A 160 -3.88 19.19 26.53
CA VAL A 160 -5.19 18.77 27.09
C VAL A 160 -5.23 18.91 28.62
N PHE A 161 -4.07 19.06 29.27
CA PHE A 161 -3.95 19.20 30.73
C PHE A 161 -3.33 20.54 31.17
N ALA A 162 -3.36 21.57 30.32
CA ALA A 162 -2.96 22.94 30.68
C ALA A 162 -4.17 23.86 30.72
#